data_AF-A0A6N2U7W3-F1
#
_entry.id   AF-A0A6N2U7W3-F1
#
_cell.length_a   1.000
_cell.length_b   1.000
_cell.length_c   1.000
_cell.angle_alpha   90.00
_cell.angle_beta   90.00
_cell.angle_gamma   90.00
#
_symmetry.space_group_name_H-M   'P 1'
#
loop_
_entity.id
_entity.type
_entity.pdbx_description
1 polymer ?
#
loop_
_entity_poly.entity_id
_entity_poly.type
_entity_poly.pdbx_seq_one_letter_code
_entity_poly.pdbx_strand_id
1 'polypeptide(L)'
;MAREKISEIRNKYPYMFLTEYFVRENNIVEGTPYKILDIPARLLITPERIDLMAKWIYIYHREKNLNMESARELYMHHIEAFSNGTFIEPGTEDKNSIEKYFDEFDRIIDSVKENGFDEAVSLVPVGKDGVLLDGSHRCAACAYFNKNIKVIYFDFLERNFNFTFFLERGLKHCYLKRMALAYTELKSNLFFACIWPKADNEFLRKRALEIICNTCGDIVYHGDVKLYYQGLYNLMIQIYGHQEWTGTYEDGHAGVKEKATRCYKRGAPVMCILFECKDFNMVLSAKKQIRNLFNIENHSVHISDTYEETRQMANLLFNQNSIHHMNYGNPDKDWKTNQRVLYMNDVIRSQRKNINEFVIDSSSVMGIYGIRPARDLDYITAYKDFKISGMDGIDNHEDWIKYYPCSKNDLLYNPKYYLVYGGIKYISLNCLVEMKRKRSEVKDKKDIRRVKRFLVSKKIVNIICEFFNIKAYHHE
;
A
#
# COMPACT_ATOMS: atom_id res chain seq x y z
N MET A 1 40.66 -0.04 12.09
CA MET A 1 41.15 -1.13 12.97
C MET A 1 41.87 -2.17 12.11
N ALA A 2 42.99 -2.74 12.55
CA ALA A 2 43.71 -3.78 11.79
C ALA A 2 42.86 -5.07 11.69
N ARG A 3 42.95 -5.81 10.57
CA ARG A 3 42.14 -7.04 10.32
C ARG A 3 42.28 -8.08 11.42
N GLU A 4 43.49 -8.28 11.96
CA GLU A 4 43.76 -9.22 13.06
C GLU A 4 42.94 -8.91 14.32
N LYS A 5 42.84 -7.62 14.70
CA LYS A 5 42.04 -7.19 15.86
C LYS A 5 40.53 -7.41 15.65
N ILE A 6 40.03 -7.30 14.42
CA ILE A 6 38.62 -7.56 14.11
C ILE A 6 38.33 -9.07 14.24
N SER A 7 39.24 -9.91 13.76
CA SER A 7 39.12 -11.37 13.88
C SER A 7 39.07 -11.82 15.35
N GLU A 8 39.91 -11.23 16.21
CA GLU A 8 39.92 -11.54 17.65
C GLU A 8 38.60 -11.18 18.33
N ILE A 9 38.03 -10.01 18.01
CA ILE A 9 36.73 -9.56 18.55
C ILE A 9 35.61 -10.51 18.11
N ARG A 10 35.58 -10.90 16.83
CA ARG A 10 34.56 -11.80 16.29
C ARG A 10 34.66 -13.23 16.80
N ASN A 11 35.71 -13.63 17.52
CA ASN A 11 35.74 -14.93 18.19
C ASN A 11 35.05 -14.91 19.57
N LYS A 12 34.59 -13.73 20.03
CA LYS A 12 33.94 -13.56 21.33
C LYS A 12 32.42 -13.38 21.15
N TYR A 13 31.65 -13.95 22.07
CA TYR A 13 30.22 -13.67 22.16
C TYR A 13 29.98 -12.22 22.64
N PRO A 14 29.00 -11.49 22.08
CA PRO A 14 28.08 -11.87 21.00
C PRO A 14 28.58 -11.50 19.59
N TYR A 15 29.76 -10.90 19.47
CA TYR A 15 30.30 -10.34 18.22
C TYR A 15 30.54 -11.39 17.12
N MET A 16 30.67 -12.67 17.48
CA MET A 16 30.77 -13.78 16.53
C MET A 16 29.60 -13.89 15.55
N PHE A 17 28.42 -13.39 15.95
CA PHE A 17 27.23 -13.38 15.10
C PHE A 17 27.12 -12.15 14.18
N LEU A 18 28.07 -11.22 14.27
CA LEU A 18 28.14 -10.04 13.41
C LEU A 18 29.07 -10.30 12.22
N THR A 19 28.75 -9.69 11.08
CA THR A 19 29.63 -9.71 9.90
C THR A 19 30.90 -8.90 10.17
N GLU A 20 32.02 -9.26 9.53
CA GLU A 20 33.25 -8.45 9.61
C GLU A 20 33.02 -7.02 9.14
N TYR A 21 32.23 -6.87 8.08
CA TYR A 21 31.83 -5.58 7.55
C TYR A 21 31.12 -4.74 8.63
N PHE A 22 30.13 -5.29 9.32
CA PHE A 22 29.39 -4.58 10.36
C PHE A 22 30.31 -4.13 11.51
N VAL A 23 31.17 -5.02 12.02
CA VAL A 23 32.11 -4.69 13.11
C VAL A 23 33.04 -3.55 12.69
N ARG A 24 33.55 -3.60 11.45
CA ARG A 24 34.46 -2.60 10.91
C ARG A 24 33.79 -1.26 10.66
N GLU A 25 32.63 -1.24 10.01
CA GLU A 25 31.91 -0.03 9.62
C GLU A 25 31.45 0.76 10.86
N ASN A 26 31.02 0.05 11.90
CA ASN A 26 30.48 0.66 13.12
C ASN A 26 31.51 0.79 14.24
N ASN A 27 32.79 0.53 13.96
CA ASN A 27 33.92 0.60 14.92
C ASN A 27 33.66 -0.14 16.24
N ILE A 28 33.08 -1.35 16.17
CA ILE A 28 32.79 -2.17 17.35
C ILE A 28 34.11 -2.71 17.91
N VAL A 29 34.34 -2.47 19.21
CA VAL A 29 35.53 -2.88 19.96
C VAL A 29 35.15 -3.74 21.16
N GLU A 30 36.13 -4.40 21.76
CA GLU A 30 35.95 -5.02 23.06
C GLU A 30 35.54 -3.96 24.09
N GLY A 31 34.44 -4.21 24.81
CA GLY A 31 33.84 -3.25 25.75
C GLY A 31 32.82 -2.29 25.13
N THR A 32 32.56 -2.34 23.81
CA THR A 32 31.43 -1.63 23.22
C THR A 32 30.14 -2.04 23.92
N PRO A 33 29.36 -1.08 24.48
CA PRO A 33 28.14 -1.41 25.22
C PRO A 33 27.09 -2.02 24.29
N TYR A 34 26.45 -3.08 24.77
CA TYR A 34 25.33 -3.71 24.08
C TYR A 34 24.34 -4.31 25.09
N LYS A 35 23.13 -4.61 24.61
CA LYS A 35 22.14 -5.43 25.33
C LYS A 35 21.64 -6.54 24.42
N ILE A 36 21.41 -7.73 24.97
CA ILE A 36 20.80 -8.83 24.21
C ILE A 36 19.36 -8.97 24.67
N LEU A 37 18.43 -8.91 23.73
CA LEU A 37 17.00 -8.95 23.99
C LEU A 37 16.33 -9.97 23.08
N ASP A 38 15.31 -10.66 23.58
CA ASP A 38 14.37 -11.41 22.76
C ASP A 38 13.07 -10.59 22.66
N ILE A 39 12.68 -10.21 21.45
CA ILE A 39 11.56 -9.29 21.23
C ILE A 39 10.68 -9.75 20.06
N PRO A 40 9.39 -9.40 20.03
CA PRO A 40 8.56 -9.62 18.86
C PRO A 40 9.13 -8.89 17.64
N ALA A 41 9.40 -9.61 16.54
CA ALA A 41 10.04 -9.03 15.35
C ALA A 41 9.21 -7.89 14.70
N ARG A 42 7.89 -7.88 14.91
CA ARG A 42 7.01 -6.80 14.43
C ARG A 42 7.29 -5.44 15.07
N LEU A 43 7.94 -5.39 16.24
CA LEU A 43 8.35 -4.13 16.86
C LEU A 43 9.48 -3.44 16.07
N LEU A 44 10.26 -4.20 15.31
CA LEU A 44 11.36 -3.70 14.48
C LEU A 44 10.92 -3.21 13.10
N ILE A 45 9.63 -3.34 12.77
CA ILE A 45 9.05 -2.71 11.58
C ILE A 45 8.73 -1.26 11.95
N THR A 46 9.59 -0.35 11.53
CA THR A 46 9.49 1.10 11.78
C THR A 46 9.50 1.88 10.45
N PRO A 47 9.11 3.16 10.43
CA PRO A 47 9.15 4.00 9.22
C PRO A 47 10.55 4.13 8.60
N GLU A 48 11.60 4.11 9.42
CA GLU A 48 13.02 4.11 9.02
C GLU A 48 13.43 2.83 8.29
N ARG A 49 12.60 1.79 8.32
CA ARG A 49 12.84 0.48 7.71
C ARG A 49 11.71 0.07 6.78
N ILE A 50 11.20 1.03 5.99
CA ILE A 50 10.11 0.77 5.03
C ILE A 50 10.47 -0.37 4.06
N ASP A 51 11.75 -0.61 3.79
CA ASP A 51 12.27 -1.72 2.99
C ASP A 51 11.80 -3.10 3.45
N LEU A 52 11.53 -3.28 4.74
CA LEU A 52 10.96 -4.52 5.28
C LEU A 52 9.60 -4.84 4.64
N MET A 53 8.88 -3.84 4.14
CA MET A 53 7.60 -4.05 3.45
C MET A 53 7.76 -4.65 2.07
N ALA A 54 8.86 -4.40 1.34
CA ALA A 54 9.12 -5.10 0.08
C ALA A 54 9.30 -6.60 0.32
N LYS A 55 10.01 -6.95 1.39
CA LYS A 55 10.23 -8.32 1.86
C LYS A 55 8.95 -8.95 2.39
N TRP A 56 8.15 -8.21 3.16
CA TRP A 56 6.83 -8.62 3.62
C TRP A 56 5.92 -8.98 2.44
N ILE A 57 5.86 -8.13 1.41
CA ILE A 57 5.04 -8.36 0.22
C ILE A 57 5.50 -9.62 -0.53
N TYR A 58 6.82 -9.86 -0.63
CA TYR A 58 7.36 -11.09 -1.21
C TYR A 58 6.84 -12.34 -0.47
N ILE A 59 7.01 -12.37 0.87
CA ILE A 59 6.53 -13.47 1.71
C ILE A 59 5.01 -13.62 1.56
N TYR A 60 4.27 -12.52 1.61
CA TYR A 60 2.82 -12.51 1.48
C TYR A 60 2.35 -13.15 0.17
N HIS A 61 2.96 -12.80 -0.96
CA HIS A 61 2.62 -13.39 -2.25
C HIS A 61 2.89 -14.89 -2.28
N ARG A 62 4.03 -15.32 -1.74
CA ARG A 62 4.40 -16.73 -1.68
C ARG A 62 3.43 -17.54 -0.83
N GLU A 63 3.17 -17.07 0.39
CA GLU A 63 2.32 -17.77 1.36
C GLU A 63 0.82 -17.76 0.99
N LYS A 64 0.37 -16.77 0.20
CA LYS A 64 -0.99 -16.71 -0.35
C LYS A 64 -1.12 -17.33 -1.75
N ASN A 65 -0.06 -17.94 -2.29
CA ASN A 65 -0.04 -18.49 -3.65
C ASN A 65 -0.53 -17.46 -4.69
N LEU A 66 -0.04 -16.22 -4.59
CA LEU A 66 -0.28 -15.15 -5.56
C LEU A 66 0.73 -15.25 -6.71
N ASN A 67 0.46 -14.53 -7.81
CA ASN A 67 1.49 -14.36 -8.83
C ASN A 67 2.71 -13.63 -8.22
N MET A 68 3.87 -14.28 -8.33
CA MET A 68 5.13 -13.79 -7.78
C MET A 68 5.80 -12.71 -8.63
N GLU A 69 5.43 -12.53 -9.90
CA GLU A 69 6.04 -11.56 -10.83
C GLU A 69 6.06 -10.15 -10.24
N SER A 70 4.92 -9.63 -9.77
CA SER A 70 4.87 -8.27 -9.24
C SER A 70 5.56 -8.12 -7.88
N ALA A 71 5.67 -9.20 -7.10
CA ALA A 71 6.37 -9.17 -5.80
C ALA A 71 7.88 -9.28 -5.99
N ARG A 72 8.33 -10.13 -6.93
CA ARG A 72 9.72 -10.24 -7.36
C ARG A 72 10.21 -8.96 -8.02
N GLU A 73 9.38 -8.31 -8.83
CA GLU A 73 9.68 -7.01 -9.43
C GLU A 73 9.90 -5.92 -8.37
N LEU A 74 8.96 -5.78 -7.42
CA LEU A 74 9.10 -4.85 -6.30
C LEU A 74 10.36 -5.17 -5.47
N TYR A 75 10.57 -6.46 -5.16
CA TYR A 75 11.73 -6.90 -4.41
C TYR A 75 13.03 -6.62 -5.17
N MET A 76 13.10 -6.88 -6.46
CA MET A 76 14.27 -6.58 -7.27
C MET A 76 14.59 -5.08 -7.24
N HIS A 77 13.61 -4.23 -7.51
CA HIS A 77 13.83 -2.78 -7.52
C HIS A 77 14.17 -2.21 -6.14
N HIS A 78 13.69 -2.79 -5.04
CA HIS A 78 14.12 -2.34 -3.71
C HIS A 78 15.58 -2.74 -3.42
N ILE A 79 16.03 -3.93 -3.83
CA ILE A 79 17.44 -4.33 -3.69
C ILE A 79 18.34 -3.49 -4.60
N GLU A 80 17.89 -3.22 -5.82
CA GLU A 80 18.58 -2.33 -6.78
C GLU A 80 18.78 -0.94 -6.16
N ALA A 81 17.71 -0.32 -5.64
CA ALA A 81 17.79 0.96 -4.96
C ALA A 81 18.66 0.89 -3.70
N PHE A 82 18.59 -0.19 -2.91
CA PHE A 82 19.41 -0.36 -1.70
C PHE A 82 20.91 -0.45 -2.01
N SER A 83 21.26 -1.15 -3.09
CA SER A 83 22.64 -1.45 -3.48
C SER A 83 23.22 -0.48 -4.52
N ASN A 84 22.52 0.62 -4.84
CA ASN A 84 22.84 1.53 -5.94
C ASN A 84 23.09 0.78 -7.27
N GLY A 85 22.26 -0.20 -7.57
CA GLY A 85 22.31 -0.99 -8.81
C GLY A 85 23.40 -2.07 -8.87
N THR A 86 24.21 -2.24 -7.83
CA THR A 86 25.30 -3.22 -7.84
C THR A 86 24.83 -4.63 -7.54
N PHE A 87 23.71 -4.80 -6.83
CA PHE A 87 23.28 -6.08 -6.27
C PHE A 87 24.36 -6.78 -5.43
N ILE A 88 25.30 -6.01 -4.86
CA ILE A 88 26.34 -6.52 -3.95
C ILE A 88 25.94 -6.14 -2.53
N GLU A 89 25.83 -7.14 -1.65
CA GLU A 89 25.66 -6.89 -0.21
C GLU A 89 27.02 -6.60 0.43
N PRO A 90 27.22 -5.43 1.06
CA PRO A 90 28.47 -5.15 1.74
C PRO A 90 28.80 -6.22 2.79
N GLY A 91 29.96 -6.88 2.64
CA GLY A 91 30.39 -7.97 3.52
C GLY A 91 30.03 -9.38 3.04
N THR A 92 29.35 -9.53 1.91
CA THR A 92 29.05 -10.84 1.30
C THR A 92 29.44 -10.82 -0.18
N GLU A 93 30.72 -11.05 -0.49
CA GLU A 93 31.26 -10.96 -1.87
C GLU A 93 30.56 -11.95 -2.84
N ASP A 94 30.05 -13.07 -2.31
CA ASP A 94 29.34 -14.08 -3.09
C ASP A 94 27.91 -13.67 -3.48
N LYS A 95 27.30 -12.68 -2.81
CA LYS A 95 25.92 -12.27 -3.08
C LYS A 95 25.90 -11.08 -4.03
N ASN A 96 26.05 -11.41 -5.32
CA ASN A 96 26.32 -10.47 -6.40
C ASN A 96 25.34 -10.57 -7.58
N SER A 97 24.18 -11.20 -7.39
CA SER A 97 23.12 -11.32 -8.40
C SER A 97 21.76 -11.37 -7.73
N ILE A 98 20.73 -10.89 -8.41
CA ILE A 98 19.37 -10.88 -7.84
C ILE A 98 18.83 -12.29 -7.61
N GLU A 99 19.25 -13.26 -8.41
CA GLU A 99 18.89 -14.68 -8.27
C GLU A 99 19.33 -15.22 -6.90
N LYS A 100 20.55 -14.92 -6.47
CA LYS A 100 21.05 -15.31 -5.14
C LYS A 100 20.26 -14.66 -4.01
N TYR A 101 19.81 -13.41 -4.18
CA TYR A 101 18.92 -12.77 -3.21
C TYR A 101 17.56 -13.46 -3.10
N PHE A 102 17.03 -14.00 -4.20
CA PHE A 102 15.78 -14.76 -4.17
C PHE A 102 15.97 -16.11 -3.47
N ASP A 103 16.98 -16.88 -3.90
CA ASP A 103 17.24 -18.21 -3.36
C ASP A 103 17.53 -18.18 -1.85
N GLU A 104 18.35 -17.23 -1.40
CA GLU A 104 18.64 -17.06 0.02
C GLU A 104 17.40 -16.65 0.80
N PHE A 105 16.60 -15.72 0.25
CA PHE A 105 15.41 -15.29 0.95
C PHE A 105 14.38 -16.42 1.07
N ASP A 106 14.17 -17.21 0.01
CA ASP A 106 13.28 -18.37 0.09
C ASP A 106 13.70 -19.37 1.15
N ARG A 107 15.01 -19.67 1.26
CA ARG A 107 15.55 -20.51 2.35
C ARG A 107 15.30 -19.92 3.74
N ILE A 108 15.50 -18.61 3.91
CA ILE A 108 15.25 -17.93 5.18
C ILE A 108 13.76 -18.03 5.56
N ILE A 109 12.86 -17.80 4.62
CA ILE A 109 11.43 -17.85 4.89
C ILE A 109 11.02 -19.27 5.28
N ASP A 110 11.49 -20.29 4.57
CA ASP A 110 11.20 -21.70 4.88
C ASP A 110 11.74 -22.09 6.27
N SER A 111 13.01 -21.75 6.54
CA SER A 111 13.64 -22.00 7.84
C SER A 111 12.89 -21.33 9.00
N VAL A 112 12.52 -20.05 8.85
CA VAL A 112 11.81 -19.31 9.90
C VAL A 112 10.37 -19.80 10.08
N LYS A 113 9.72 -20.21 8.99
CA LYS A 113 8.38 -20.80 9.04
C LYS A 113 8.36 -22.10 9.83
N GLU A 114 9.32 -22.97 9.58
CA GLU A 114 9.43 -24.29 10.21
C GLU A 114 9.96 -24.20 11.65
N ASN A 115 11.07 -23.48 11.85
CA ASN A 115 11.85 -23.56 13.08
C ASN A 115 11.85 -22.26 13.90
N GLY A 116 11.36 -21.14 13.36
CA GLY A 116 11.50 -19.82 13.97
C GLY A 116 12.91 -19.24 13.81
N PHE A 117 13.25 -18.28 14.66
CA PHE A 117 14.59 -17.67 14.67
C PHE A 117 15.57 -18.54 15.44
N ASP A 118 16.72 -18.86 14.84
CA ASP A 118 17.78 -19.64 15.47
C ASP A 118 18.87 -18.73 16.06
N GLU A 119 18.83 -18.55 17.39
CA GLU A 119 19.80 -17.72 18.12
C GLU A 119 21.19 -18.36 18.25
N ALA A 120 21.32 -19.67 18.01
CA ALA A 120 22.63 -20.34 17.99
C ALA A 120 23.39 -20.05 16.69
N VAL A 121 22.69 -19.62 15.64
CA VAL A 121 23.27 -19.33 14.32
C VAL A 121 23.42 -17.83 14.10
N SER A 122 22.54 -17.00 14.65
CA SER A 122 22.56 -15.56 14.37
C SER A 122 21.98 -14.73 15.51
N LEU A 123 22.48 -13.50 15.64
CA LEU A 123 21.85 -12.42 16.37
C LEU A 123 21.70 -11.22 15.42
N VAL A 124 20.63 -10.46 15.60
CA VAL A 124 20.31 -9.35 14.70
C VAL A 124 20.69 -8.01 15.34
N PRO A 125 21.59 -7.21 14.73
CA PRO A 125 21.98 -5.93 15.32
C PRO A 125 20.87 -4.88 15.12
N VAL A 126 20.54 -4.21 16.22
CA VAL A 126 19.52 -3.17 16.31
C VAL A 126 20.14 -1.93 16.94
N GLY A 127 19.81 -0.77 16.40
CA GLY A 127 20.32 0.52 16.83
C GLY A 127 19.39 1.20 17.81
N LYS A 128 19.60 2.50 17.96
CA LYS A 128 18.72 3.41 18.67
C LYS A 128 17.27 3.29 18.18
N ASP A 129 16.34 3.48 19.10
CA ASP A 129 14.89 3.45 18.89
C ASP A 129 14.34 2.16 18.23
N GLY A 130 15.10 1.06 18.29
CA GLY A 130 14.69 -0.21 17.69
C GLY A 130 14.90 -0.27 16.18
N VAL A 131 15.67 0.66 15.59
CA VAL A 131 15.93 0.66 14.14
C VAL A 131 16.89 -0.46 13.79
N LEU A 132 16.45 -1.35 12.91
CA LEU A 132 17.23 -2.48 12.45
C LEU A 132 18.49 -2.02 11.70
N LEU A 133 19.67 -2.54 12.06
CA LEU A 133 20.94 -2.17 11.41
C LEU A 133 21.37 -3.17 10.33
N ASP A 134 21.04 -4.46 10.52
CA ASP A 134 21.30 -5.56 9.60
C ASP A 134 20.26 -6.69 9.83
N GLY A 135 20.21 -7.74 9.00
CA GLY A 135 19.33 -8.90 9.20
C GLY A 135 17.89 -8.67 8.73
N SER A 136 17.70 -7.80 7.73
CA SER A 136 16.37 -7.39 7.23
C SER A 136 15.50 -8.53 6.72
N HIS A 137 16.06 -9.52 6.04
CA HIS A 137 15.35 -10.72 5.59
C HIS A 137 14.87 -11.57 6.75
N ARG A 138 15.73 -11.84 7.74
CA ARG A 138 15.39 -12.59 8.95
C ARG A 138 14.30 -11.88 9.75
N CYS A 139 14.44 -10.57 9.93
CA CYS A 139 13.44 -9.75 10.62
C CYS A 139 12.08 -9.77 9.90
N ALA A 140 12.05 -9.57 8.58
CA ALA A 140 10.81 -9.60 7.81
C ALA A 140 10.11 -10.97 7.88
N ALA A 141 10.86 -12.07 7.75
CA ALA A 141 10.33 -13.43 7.87
C ALA A 141 9.76 -13.69 9.27
N CYS A 142 10.50 -13.35 10.33
CA CYS A 142 10.04 -13.53 11.71
C CYS A 142 8.79 -12.69 11.99
N ALA A 143 8.77 -11.43 11.53
CA ALA A 143 7.64 -10.54 11.70
C ALA A 143 6.39 -11.06 10.97
N TYR A 144 6.55 -11.63 9.77
CA TYR A 144 5.46 -12.22 9.00
C TYR A 144 4.79 -13.37 9.76
N PHE A 145 5.59 -14.34 10.21
CA PHE A 145 5.11 -15.50 10.95
C PHE A 145 4.84 -15.24 12.44
N ASN A 146 4.85 -13.96 12.87
CA ASN A 146 4.60 -13.54 14.24
C ASN A 146 5.52 -14.24 15.27
N LYS A 147 6.80 -14.33 14.94
CA LYS A 147 7.86 -14.91 15.77
C LYS A 147 8.65 -13.81 16.48
N ASN A 148 9.26 -14.17 17.61
CA ASN A 148 10.28 -13.36 18.24
C ASN A 148 11.61 -13.46 17.48
N ILE A 149 12.50 -12.51 17.77
CA ILE A 149 13.85 -12.44 17.22
C ILE A 149 14.84 -12.01 18.31
N LYS A 150 16.01 -12.66 18.35
CA LYS A 150 17.08 -12.31 19.28
C LYS A 150 17.97 -11.23 18.68
N VAL A 151 18.09 -10.11 19.41
CA VAL A 151 18.79 -8.92 18.92
C VAL A 151 19.98 -8.55 19.80
N ILE A 152 21.00 -7.95 19.18
CA ILE A 152 22.08 -7.23 19.88
C ILE A 152 21.81 -5.73 19.69
N TYR A 153 21.49 -5.06 20.79
CA TYR A 153 21.10 -3.66 20.81
C TYR A 153 22.31 -2.76 21.06
N PHE A 154 22.59 -1.86 20.12
CA PHE A 154 23.61 -0.81 20.20
C PHE A 154 22.92 0.55 20.20
N ASP A 155 22.64 1.10 21.38
CA ASP A 155 21.81 2.30 21.58
C ASP A 155 22.39 3.60 20.99
N PHE A 156 23.67 3.58 20.60
CA PHE A 156 24.40 4.69 20.00
C PHE A 156 24.48 4.62 18.47
N LEU A 157 24.03 3.54 17.83
CA LEU A 157 24.04 3.40 16.37
C LEU A 157 22.70 3.79 15.77
N GLU A 158 22.75 4.55 14.68
CA GLU A 158 21.56 5.01 13.94
C GLU A 158 21.68 4.62 12.47
N ARG A 159 20.55 4.27 11.85
CA ARG A 159 20.41 4.08 10.40
C ARG A 159 19.08 4.67 9.95
N ASN A 160 18.99 5.02 8.67
CA ASN A 160 17.74 5.48 8.10
C ASN A 160 17.59 4.96 6.66
N PHE A 161 16.70 4.00 6.49
CA PHE A 161 16.27 3.43 5.21
C PHE A 161 14.78 3.70 5.00
N ASN A 162 14.34 4.94 5.30
CA ASN A 162 12.95 5.37 5.12
C ASN A 162 12.59 5.55 3.63
N PHE A 163 11.34 5.95 3.37
CA PHE A 163 10.87 6.13 1.99
C PHE A 163 11.69 7.17 1.19
N THR A 164 12.21 8.22 1.84
CA THR A 164 13.06 9.23 1.19
C THR A 164 14.36 8.62 0.69
N PHE A 165 15.03 7.80 1.52
CA PHE A 165 16.26 7.10 1.14
C PHE A 165 16.10 6.32 -0.17
N PHE A 166 14.98 5.60 -0.32
CA PHE A 166 14.68 4.80 -1.50
C PHE A 166 14.22 5.63 -2.69
N LEU A 167 13.43 6.68 -2.44
CA LEU A 167 12.97 7.58 -3.51
C LEU A 167 14.16 8.29 -4.18
N GLU A 168 15.10 8.81 -3.39
CA GLU A 168 16.33 9.45 -3.87
C GLU A 168 17.24 8.48 -4.65
N ARG A 169 17.11 7.18 -4.40
CA ARG A 169 17.82 6.09 -5.11
C ARG A 169 17.02 5.47 -6.25
N GLY A 170 15.97 6.16 -6.71
CA GLY A 170 15.24 5.79 -7.92
C GLY A 170 14.10 4.79 -7.72
N LEU A 171 13.77 4.39 -6.48
CA LEU A 171 12.60 3.55 -6.26
C LEU A 171 11.31 4.35 -6.55
N LYS A 172 10.54 3.88 -7.53
CA LYS A 172 9.34 4.57 -8.02
C LYS A 172 8.27 4.72 -6.93
N HIS A 173 7.54 5.84 -6.97
CA HIS A 173 6.41 6.09 -6.06
C HIS A 173 5.35 4.97 -6.06
N CYS A 174 5.11 4.26 -7.17
CA CYS A 174 4.17 3.15 -7.19
C CYS A 174 4.58 2.00 -6.24
N TYR A 175 5.88 1.73 -6.13
CA TYR A 175 6.45 0.74 -5.22
C TYR A 175 6.36 1.21 -3.76
N LEU A 176 6.75 2.45 -3.48
CA LEU A 176 6.64 3.03 -2.15
C LEU A 176 5.19 3.10 -1.66
N LYS A 177 4.24 3.48 -2.51
CA LYS A 177 2.80 3.44 -2.20
C LYS A 177 2.31 2.04 -1.89
N ARG A 178 2.78 1.02 -2.63
CA ARG A 178 2.45 -0.39 -2.36
C ARG A 178 3.02 -0.87 -1.02
N MET A 179 4.27 -0.49 -0.71
CA MET A 179 4.91 -0.77 0.58
C MET A 179 4.19 -0.08 1.74
N ALA A 180 3.83 1.19 1.59
CA ALA A 180 3.05 1.95 2.56
C ALA A 180 1.65 1.37 2.74
N LEU A 181 0.99 0.90 1.67
CA LEU A 181 -0.30 0.22 1.78
C LEU A 181 -0.19 -1.07 2.59
N ALA A 182 0.82 -1.91 2.33
CA ALA A 182 1.08 -3.11 3.12
C ALA A 182 1.37 -2.79 4.59
N TYR A 183 2.04 -1.67 4.85
CA TYR A 183 2.30 -1.18 6.22
C TYR A 183 1.00 -0.93 7.00
N THR A 184 -0.06 -0.43 6.33
CA THR A 184 -1.36 -0.19 6.99
C THR A 184 -2.09 -1.47 7.42
N GLU A 185 -1.73 -2.62 6.87
CA GLU A 185 -2.28 -3.92 7.30
C GLU A 185 -1.64 -4.41 8.61
N LEU A 186 -0.51 -3.82 9.02
CA LEU A 186 0.28 -4.30 10.16
C LEU A 186 0.17 -3.46 11.42
N LYS A 187 0.00 -2.15 11.26
CA LYS A 187 0.07 -1.19 12.36
C LYS A 187 -1.26 -0.46 12.48
N SER A 188 -1.79 -0.42 13.70
CA SER A 188 -3.06 0.25 14.00
C SER A 188 -2.88 1.70 14.48
N ASN A 189 -1.68 2.08 14.90
CA ASN A 189 -1.30 3.42 15.37
C ASN A 189 -0.92 4.36 14.21
N LEU A 190 -1.66 4.27 13.10
CA LEU A 190 -1.42 5.00 11.86
C LEU A 190 -2.49 6.04 11.58
N PHE A 191 -2.04 7.16 11.03
CA PHE A 191 -2.89 8.26 10.62
C PHE A 191 -2.57 8.69 9.19
N PHE A 192 -3.60 9.06 8.46
CA PHE A 192 -3.49 9.50 7.07
C PHE A 192 -3.96 10.95 6.97
N ALA A 193 -3.03 11.85 6.61
CA ALA A 193 -3.34 13.23 6.32
C ALA A 193 -3.45 13.49 4.81
N CYS A 194 -4.45 14.27 4.44
CA CYS A 194 -4.62 14.86 3.12
C CYS A 194 -4.54 16.38 3.26
N ILE A 195 -3.46 16.99 2.77
CA ILE A 195 -3.43 18.44 2.55
C ILE A 195 -4.10 18.72 1.21
N TRP A 196 -5.17 19.53 1.26
CA TRP A 196 -6.05 19.73 0.12
C TRP A 196 -5.41 20.57 -0.98
N PRO A 197 -5.89 20.45 -2.23
CA PRO A 197 -5.38 21.23 -3.37
C PRO A 197 -5.44 22.74 -3.16
N LYS A 198 -6.38 23.26 -2.37
CA LYS A 198 -6.46 24.70 -2.05
C LYS A 198 -5.26 25.19 -1.22
N ALA A 199 -4.67 24.32 -0.40
CA ALA A 199 -3.48 24.55 0.40
C ALA A 199 -2.22 24.20 -0.43
N ASP A 200 -1.99 24.86 -1.56
CA ASP A 200 -0.92 24.53 -2.52
C ASP A 200 0.39 25.32 -2.38
N ASN A 201 0.53 26.11 -1.32
CA ASN A 201 1.80 26.77 -1.05
C ASN A 201 2.85 25.74 -0.63
N GLU A 202 3.89 25.55 -1.46
CA GLU A 202 4.94 24.54 -1.27
C GLU A 202 5.71 24.72 0.04
N PHE A 203 6.07 25.95 0.39
CA PHE A 203 6.75 26.25 1.65
C PHE A 203 5.89 25.85 2.87
N LEU A 204 4.59 26.18 2.85
CA LEU A 204 3.67 25.78 3.93
C LEU A 204 3.42 24.27 3.95
N ARG A 205 3.38 23.60 2.80
CA ARG A 205 3.30 22.13 2.73
C ARG A 205 4.52 21.46 3.35
N LYS A 206 5.73 21.98 3.10
CA LYS A 206 6.94 21.49 3.76
C LYS A 206 6.88 21.70 5.28
N ARG A 207 6.43 22.86 5.74
CA ARG A 207 6.22 23.11 7.18
C ARG A 207 5.16 22.21 7.80
N ALA A 208 4.15 21.79 7.04
CA ALA A 208 3.16 20.84 7.53
C ALA A 208 3.76 19.44 7.75
N LEU A 209 4.71 19.00 6.91
CA LEU A 209 5.49 17.78 7.17
C LEU A 209 6.32 17.92 8.46
N GLU A 210 7.01 19.05 8.63
CA GLU A 210 7.81 19.34 9.84
C GLU A 210 6.93 19.32 11.10
N ILE A 211 5.71 19.87 11.04
CA ILE A 211 4.75 19.80 12.16
C ILE A 211 4.41 18.35 12.50
N ILE A 212 4.14 17.50 11.50
CA ILE A 212 3.82 16.08 11.74
C ILE A 212 5.03 15.35 12.35
N CYS A 213 6.23 15.52 11.79
CA CYS A 213 7.45 14.90 12.33
C CYS A 213 7.70 15.32 13.78
N ASN A 214 7.62 16.62 14.07
CA ASN A 214 7.93 17.16 15.39
C ASN A 214 6.85 16.88 16.45
N THR A 215 5.59 16.74 16.02
CA THR A 215 4.45 16.60 16.95
C THR A 215 4.01 15.15 17.11
N CYS A 216 4.04 14.34 16.06
CA CYS A 216 3.39 13.02 16.05
C CYS A 216 4.36 11.85 16.03
N GLY A 217 5.43 11.94 15.24
CA GLY A 217 6.36 10.85 14.98
C GLY A 217 6.69 10.72 13.50
N ASP A 218 7.22 9.56 13.13
CA ASP A 218 7.85 9.37 11.83
C ASP A 218 6.85 9.13 10.70
N ILE A 219 7.21 9.70 9.54
CA ILE A 219 6.43 9.58 8.31
C ILE A 219 6.80 8.27 7.61
N VAL A 220 5.81 7.40 7.44
CA VAL A 220 5.92 6.14 6.67
C VAL A 220 6.08 6.45 5.18
N TYR A 221 5.26 7.37 4.68
CA TYR A 221 5.30 7.82 3.28
C TYR A 221 4.58 9.16 3.12
N HIS A 222 5.11 10.05 2.28
CA HIS A 222 4.32 11.14 1.73
C HIS A 222 4.50 11.28 0.22
N GLY A 223 3.50 11.87 -0.44
CA GLY A 223 3.59 12.20 -1.85
C GLY A 223 2.29 12.72 -2.42
N ASP A 224 2.38 13.22 -3.64
CA ASP A 224 1.25 13.85 -4.31
C ASP A 224 0.37 12.83 -5.06
N VAL A 225 -0.93 13.10 -5.02
CA VAL A 225 -1.95 12.40 -5.80
C VAL A 225 -2.74 13.43 -6.59
N LYS A 226 -2.73 13.28 -7.92
CA LYS A 226 -3.47 14.17 -8.82
C LYS A 226 -4.93 13.73 -8.89
N LEU A 227 -5.80 14.55 -8.30
CA LEU A 227 -7.25 14.42 -8.45
C LEU A 227 -7.81 15.61 -9.24
N TYR A 228 -8.66 15.32 -10.21
CA TYR A 228 -9.53 16.32 -10.79
C TYR A 228 -10.67 16.66 -9.83
N TYR A 229 -11.45 17.69 -10.13
CA TYR A 229 -12.58 18.07 -9.30
C TYR A 229 -13.50 16.87 -8.98
N GLN A 230 -13.83 16.06 -10.00
CA GLN A 230 -14.61 14.83 -9.82
C GLN A 230 -13.92 13.82 -8.89
N GLY A 231 -12.60 13.67 -9.01
CA GLY A 231 -11.81 12.81 -8.14
C GLY A 231 -11.83 13.25 -6.69
N LEU A 232 -11.67 14.55 -6.43
CA LEU A 232 -11.74 15.10 -5.07
C LEU A 232 -13.15 14.95 -4.50
N TYR A 233 -14.19 15.22 -5.29
CA TYR A 233 -15.59 15.02 -4.90
C TYR A 233 -15.89 13.56 -4.57
N ASN A 234 -15.48 12.62 -5.43
CA ASN A 234 -15.65 11.17 -5.21
C ASN A 234 -14.83 10.66 -4.01
N LEU A 235 -13.66 11.24 -3.74
CA LEU A 235 -12.89 10.95 -2.52
C LEU A 235 -13.68 11.40 -1.28
N MET A 236 -14.16 12.65 -1.30
CA MET A 236 -14.87 13.25 -0.16
C MET A 236 -16.17 12.52 0.18
N ILE A 237 -16.94 12.07 -0.82
CA ILE A 237 -18.11 11.21 -0.57
C ILE A 237 -17.70 9.96 0.22
N GLN A 238 -16.58 9.34 -0.13
CA GLN A 238 -16.18 8.08 0.49
C GLN A 238 -15.63 8.28 1.90
N ILE A 239 -14.83 9.32 2.15
CA ILE A 239 -14.23 9.55 3.48
C ILE A 239 -15.20 10.25 4.46
N TYR A 240 -16.12 11.07 3.96
CA TYR A 240 -17.08 11.80 4.81
C TYR A 240 -18.49 11.22 4.78
N GLY A 241 -18.81 10.25 3.93
CA GLY A 241 -20.20 9.81 3.67
C GLY A 241 -20.96 9.23 4.86
N HIS A 242 -20.31 9.04 6.01
CA HIS A 242 -20.94 8.69 7.28
C HIS A 242 -21.47 9.91 8.04
N GLN A 243 -21.21 11.14 7.57
CA GLN A 243 -21.55 12.40 8.25
C GLN A 243 -22.81 13.01 7.66
N GLU A 244 -23.73 13.47 8.50
CA GLU A 244 -25.06 13.96 8.07
C GLU A 244 -25.00 15.10 7.04
N TRP A 245 -23.99 15.97 7.14
CA TRP A 245 -23.86 17.13 6.25
C TRP A 245 -23.51 16.77 4.80
N THR A 246 -23.09 15.54 4.49
CA THR A 246 -22.65 15.20 3.13
C THR A 246 -23.76 15.21 2.09
N GLY A 247 -25.02 15.07 2.53
CA GLY A 247 -26.16 14.80 1.64
C GLY A 247 -26.17 13.35 1.14
N THR A 248 -27.19 13.01 0.36
CA THR A 248 -27.46 11.65 -0.16
C THR A 248 -27.30 11.57 -1.68
N TYR A 249 -27.50 10.37 -2.25
CA TYR A 249 -27.56 10.22 -3.70
C TYR A 249 -28.73 11.00 -4.33
N GLU A 250 -29.78 11.29 -3.56
CA GLU A 250 -31.00 11.97 -4.04
C GLU A 250 -30.75 13.46 -4.27
N ASP A 251 -29.94 14.09 -3.41
CA ASP A 251 -29.52 15.49 -3.54
C ASP A 251 -28.19 15.66 -4.30
N GLY A 252 -27.59 14.55 -4.75
CA GLY A 252 -26.29 14.55 -5.44
C GLY A 252 -25.13 14.94 -4.52
N HIS A 253 -25.19 14.54 -3.25
CA HIS A 253 -24.23 14.85 -2.21
C HIS A 253 -23.94 16.36 -2.12
N ALA A 254 -24.99 17.16 -1.98
CA ALA A 254 -24.93 18.61 -2.09
C ALA A 254 -23.88 19.25 -1.14
N GLY A 255 -23.79 18.78 0.10
CA GLY A 255 -22.81 19.28 1.06
C GLY A 255 -21.36 18.94 0.69
N VAL A 256 -21.12 17.76 0.11
CA VAL A 256 -19.79 17.39 -0.40
C VAL A 256 -19.39 18.28 -1.58
N LYS A 257 -20.34 18.65 -2.45
CA LYS A 257 -20.06 19.53 -3.59
C LYS A 257 -19.51 20.88 -3.14
N GLU A 258 -20.09 21.47 -2.11
CA GLU A 258 -19.61 22.73 -1.53
C GLU A 258 -18.21 22.55 -0.91
N LYS A 259 -18.01 21.51 -0.10
CA LYS A 259 -16.72 21.20 0.52
C LYS A 259 -15.62 21.00 -0.53
N ALA A 260 -15.90 20.21 -1.57
CA ALA A 260 -14.97 19.94 -2.66
C ALA A 260 -14.61 21.22 -3.41
N THR A 261 -15.58 22.10 -3.69
CA THR A 261 -15.32 23.40 -4.31
C THR A 261 -14.36 24.26 -3.49
N ARG A 262 -14.54 24.32 -2.18
CA ARG A 262 -13.69 25.11 -1.28
C ARG A 262 -12.27 24.52 -1.13
N CYS A 263 -12.13 23.20 -1.23
CA CYS A 263 -10.85 22.49 -1.12
C CYS A 263 -10.11 22.31 -2.47
N TYR A 264 -10.78 22.52 -3.61
CA TYR A 264 -10.20 22.28 -4.93
C TYR A 264 -9.39 23.48 -5.43
N LYS A 265 -8.31 23.17 -6.15
CA LYS A 265 -7.57 24.12 -6.99
C LYS A 265 -7.09 23.38 -8.22
N ARG A 266 -7.42 23.91 -9.41
CA ARG A 266 -7.11 23.27 -10.68
C ARG A 266 -5.59 23.07 -10.82
N GLY A 267 -5.17 21.85 -11.10
CA GLY A 267 -3.77 21.50 -11.32
C GLY A 267 -2.98 21.17 -10.05
N ALA A 268 -3.43 21.63 -8.88
CA ALA A 268 -2.77 21.31 -7.60
C ALA A 268 -3.15 19.89 -7.13
N PRO A 269 -2.20 19.10 -6.65
CA PRO A 269 -2.47 17.75 -6.14
C PRO A 269 -2.96 17.77 -4.68
N VAL A 270 -3.58 16.66 -4.27
CA VAL A 270 -3.72 16.31 -2.85
C VAL A 270 -2.37 15.78 -2.38
N MET A 271 -1.80 16.37 -1.33
CA MET A 271 -0.60 15.84 -0.70
C MET A 271 -1.02 14.84 0.38
N CYS A 272 -0.61 13.59 0.20
CA CYS A 272 -0.93 12.47 1.10
C CYS A 272 0.24 12.24 2.04
N ILE A 273 -0.03 12.02 3.33
CA ILE A 273 0.98 11.78 4.36
C ILE A 273 0.47 10.65 5.25
N LEU A 274 1.16 9.50 5.23
CA LEU A 274 0.94 8.39 6.16
C LEU A 274 2.02 8.44 7.23
N PHE A 275 1.64 8.48 8.50
CA PHE A 275 2.57 8.60 9.61
C PHE A 275 2.14 7.74 10.81
N GLU A 276 3.12 7.34 11.62
CA GLU A 276 2.86 6.68 12.90
C GLU A 276 2.71 7.73 14.00
N CYS A 277 1.75 7.53 14.91
CA CYS A 277 1.64 8.35 16.11
C CYS A 277 1.16 7.53 17.31
N LYS A 278 1.78 7.73 18.47
CA LYS A 278 1.47 6.98 19.69
C LYS A 278 0.23 7.51 20.42
N ASP A 279 -0.11 8.78 20.21
CA ASP A 279 -1.20 9.45 20.93
C ASP A 279 -2.07 10.28 19.97
N PHE A 280 -3.37 10.02 20.00
CA PHE A 280 -4.36 10.76 19.21
C PHE A 280 -4.39 12.26 19.56
N ASN A 281 -4.11 12.66 20.80
CA ASN A 281 -4.05 14.08 21.17
C ASN A 281 -2.94 14.83 20.43
N MET A 282 -1.82 14.16 20.15
CA MET A 282 -0.74 14.74 19.34
C MET A 282 -1.22 14.94 17.89
N VAL A 283 -1.99 14.00 17.35
CA VAL A 283 -2.62 14.13 16.03
C VAL A 283 -3.57 15.33 15.96
N LEU A 284 -4.42 15.51 16.99
CA LEU A 284 -5.30 16.68 17.09
C LEU A 284 -4.52 18.00 17.18
N SER A 285 -3.42 18.00 17.93
CA SER A 285 -2.50 19.15 18.03
C SER A 285 -1.88 19.49 16.67
N ALA A 286 -1.33 18.50 15.96
CA ALA A 286 -0.77 18.67 14.62
C ALA A 286 -1.83 19.18 13.62
N LYS A 287 -3.03 18.59 13.64
CA LYS A 287 -4.18 19.02 12.81
C LYS A 287 -4.50 20.50 13.04
N LYS A 288 -4.52 20.96 14.30
CA LYS A 288 -4.76 22.36 14.66
C LYS A 288 -3.61 23.28 14.20
N GLN A 289 -2.37 22.89 14.43
CA GLN A 289 -1.19 23.65 13.99
C GLN A 289 -1.16 23.83 12.46
N ILE A 290 -1.45 22.77 11.70
CA ILE A 290 -1.52 22.83 10.22
C ILE A 290 -2.67 23.73 9.76
N ARG A 291 -3.84 23.66 10.40
CA ARG A 291 -4.98 24.55 10.07
C ARG A 291 -4.62 26.02 10.27
N ASN A 292 -3.96 26.34 11.38
CA ASN A 292 -3.48 27.69 11.67
C ASN A 292 -2.41 28.14 10.68
N LEU A 293 -1.49 27.23 10.29
CA LEU A 293 -0.42 27.50 9.34
C LEU A 293 -0.96 27.96 7.97
N PHE A 294 -1.99 27.29 7.46
CA PHE A 294 -2.58 27.64 6.16
C PHE A 294 -3.66 28.73 6.23
N ASN A 295 -4.25 28.96 7.41
CA ASN A 295 -5.27 29.98 7.66
C ASN A 295 -6.48 29.96 6.69
N ILE A 296 -6.91 28.76 6.31
CA ILE A 296 -8.13 28.50 5.50
C ILE A 296 -9.05 27.48 6.19
N GLU A 297 -9.03 27.48 7.53
CA GLU A 297 -9.84 26.63 8.39
C GLU A 297 -9.76 25.13 8.03
N ASN A 298 -10.92 24.45 8.00
CA ASN A 298 -11.06 23.03 7.70
C ASN A 298 -10.82 22.69 6.22
N HIS A 299 -10.47 23.68 5.38
CA HIS A 299 -10.20 23.49 3.95
C HIS A 299 -8.70 23.32 3.63
N SER A 300 -7.84 23.33 4.66
CA SER A 300 -6.40 23.06 4.52
C SER A 300 -6.05 21.58 4.57
N VAL A 301 -6.56 20.86 5.58
CA VAL A 301 -6.15 19.48 5.88
C VAL A 301 -7.31 18.64 6.41
N HIS A 302 -7.30 17.37 6.03
CA HIS A 302 -8.02 16.29 6.70
C HIS A 302 -7.01 15.29 7.27
N ILE A 303 -7.26 14.78 8.46
CA ILE A 303 -6.49 13.69 9.07
C ILE A 303 -7.50 12.70 9.59
N SER A 304 -7.32 11.42 9.26
CA SER A 304 -8.18 10.33 9.71
C SER A 304 -8.28 10.29 11.23
N ASP A 305 -9.46 9.92 11.72
CA ASP A 305 -9.75 9.83 13.15
C ASP A 305 -9.71 8.37 13.65
N THR A 306 -9.84 7.37 12.75
CA THR A 306 -9.79 5.94 13.09
C THR A 306 -8.84 5.12 12.19
N TYR A 307 -8.48 3.92 12.64
CA TYR A 307 -7.70 2.96 11.87
C TYR A 307 -8.40 2.55 10.57
N GLU A 308 -9.71 2.34 10.61
CA GLU A 308 -10.53 1.98 9.46
C GLU A 308 -10.52 3.10 8.42
N GLU A 309 -10.63 4.36 8.86
CA GLU A 309 -10.55 5.52 7.98
C GLU A 309 -9.14 5.68 7.38
N THR A 310 -8.09 5.51 8.19
CA THR A 310 -6.69 5.50 7.70
C THR A 310 -6.52 4.48 6.57
N ARG A 311 -7.02 3.25 6.75
CA ARG A 311 -6.95 2.20 5.72
C ARG A 311 -7.81 2.50 4.52
N GLN A 312 -8.99 3.06 4.70
CA GLN A 312 -9.85 3.46 3.60
C GLN A 312 -9.15 4.52 2.73
N MET A 313 -8.59 5.55 3.35
CA MET A 313 -7.84 6.61 2.66
C MET A 313 -6.61 6.05 1.93
N ALA A 314 -5.84 5.18 2.57
CA ALA A 314 -4.69 4.53 1.93
C ALA A 314 -5.11 3.68 0.72
N ASN A 315 -6.16 2.87 0.83
CA ASN A 315 -6.68 2.07 -0.28
C ASN A 315 -7.20 2.93 -1.45
N LEU A 316 -7.74 4.11 -1.17
CA LEU A 316 -8.22 5.04 -2.20
C LEU A 316 -7.07 5.79 -2.89
N LEU A 317 -6.07 6.23 -2.13
CA LEU A 317 -5.03 7.16 -2.59
C LEU A 317 -3.70 6.51 -2.95
N PHE A 318 -3.44 5.27 -2.52
CA PHE A 318 -2.24 4.50 -2.87
C PHE A 318 -2.50 3.39 -3.90
N ASN A 319 -3.75 3.11 -4.25
CA ASN A 319 -4.11 2.23 -5.36
C ASN A 319 -4.42 3.06 -6.63
N GLN A 320 -3.66 2.82 -7.70
CA GLN A 320 -3.81 3.55 -8.96
C GLN A 320 -5.14 3.30 -9.66
N ASN A 321 -5.70 2.10 -9.56
CA ASN A 321 -7.03 1.78 -10.09
C ASN A 321 -8.13 2.52 -9.32
N SER A 322 -7.99 2.68 -8.00
CA SER A 322 -8.89 3.49 -7.17
C SER A 322 -8.81 4.97 -7.55
N ILE A 323 -7.60 5.54 -7.70
CA ILE A 323 -7.41 6.92 -8.16
C ILE A 323 -8.05 7.13 -9.54
N HIS A 324 -7.86 6.19 -10.45
CA HIS A 324 -8.46 6.23 -11.78
C HIS A 324 -9.99 6.23 -11.70
N HIS A 325 -10.58 5.34 -10.90
CA HIS A 325 -12.03 5.33 -10.68
C HIS A 325 -12.53 6.64 -10.07
N MET A 326 -11.88 7.17 -9.04
CA MET A 326 -12.27 8.45 -8.45
C MET A 326 -12.27 9.57 -9.50
N ASN A 327 -11.24 9.68 -10.33
CA ASN A 327 -11.13 10.76 -11.31
C ASN A 327 -12.15 10.69 -12.46
N TYR A 328 -12.59 9.49 -12.84
CA TYR A 328 -13.33 9.31 -14.09
C TYR A 328 -14.68 8.63 -13.95
N GLY A 329 -14.87 7.84 -12.90
CA GLY A 329 -16.11 7.15 -12.59
C GLY A 329 -17.21 8.11 -12.11
N ASN A 330 -18.44 7.65 -12.25
CA ASN A 330 -19.63 8.33 -11.77
C ASN A 330 -20.61 7.27 -11.24
N PRO A 331 -20.43 6.84 -9.97
CA PRO A 331 -21.26 5.80 -9.37
C PRO A 331 -22.74 6.18 -9.26
N ASP A 332 -23.06 7.47 -9.16
CA ASP A 332 -24.44 7.96 -8.99
C ASP A 332 -25.33 7.65 -10.20
N LYS A 333 -24.73 7.42 -11.37
CA LYS A 333 -25.46 6.99 -12.58
C LYS A 333 -26.07 5.59 -12.46
N ASP A 334 -25.63 4.78 -11.51
CA ASP A 334 -26.14 3.42 -11.29
C ASP A 334 -26.36 3.13 -9.80
N TRP A 335 -27.26 3.89 -9.19
CA TRP A 335 -27.63 3.74 -7.77
C TRP A 335 -28.09 2.32 -7.41
N LYS A 336 -28.63 1.55 -8.35
CA LYS A 336 -29.02 0.14 -8.13
C LYS A 336 -27.82 -0.74 -7.82
N THR A 337 -26.69 -0.51 -8.48
CA THR A 337 -25.45 -1.21 -8.13
C THR A 337 -25.06 -0.90 -6.68
N ASN A 338 -25.11 0.38 -6.28
CA ASN A 338 -24.80 0.76 -4.90
C ASN A 338 -25.73 0.09 -3.87
N GLN A 339 -27.02 -0.02 -4.16
CA GLN A 339 -27.96 -0.74 -3.27
C GLN A 339 -27.62 -2.22 -3.12
N ARG A 340 -27.30 -2.93 -4.21
CA ARG A 340 -26.90 -4.34 -4.14
C ARG A 340 -25.61 -4.53 -3.34
N VAL A 341 -24.67 -3.59 -3.46
CA VAL A 341 -23.41 -3.61 -2.70
C VAL A 341 -23.66 -3.41 -1.21
N LEU A 342 -24.53 -2.46 -0.84
CA LEU A 342 -24.92 -2.25 0.55
C LEU A 342 -25.54 -3.52 1.14
N TYR A 343 -26.49 -4.13 0.42
CA TYR A 343 -27.09 -5.40 0.81
C TYR A 343 -26.04 -6.52 0.96
N MET A 344 -25.16 -6.69 -0.03
CA MET A 344 -24.06 -7.65 0.03
C MET A 344 -23.16 -7.42 1.25
N ASN A 345 -22.81 -6.17 1.56
CA ASN A 345 -21.99 -5.82 2.72
C ASN A 345 -22.68 -6.21 4.04
N ASP A 346 -23.99 -6.00 4.15
CA ASP A 346 -24.76 -6.38 5.35
C ASP A 346 -24.84 -7.90 5.51
N VAL A 347 -25.01 -8.65 4.42
CA VAL A 347 -24.94 -10.12 4.43
C VAL A 347 -23.55 -10.60 4.86
N ILE A 348 -22.48 -10.04 4.30
CA ILE A 348 -21.10 -10.41 4.65
C ILE A 348 -20.83 -10.15 6.14
N ARG A 349 -21.26 -8.99 6.66
CA ARG A 349 -21.10 -8.61 8.06
C ARG A 349 -21.91 -9.48 9.01
N SER A 350 -23.19 -9.74 8.70
CA SER A 350 -24.05 -10.59 9.53
C SER A 350 -23.52 -12.02 9.66
N GLN A 351 -22.83 -12.51 8.63
CA GLN A 351 -22.16 -13.82 8.62
C GLN A 351 -20.72 -13.78 9.16
N ARG A 352 -20.27 -12.65 9.73
CA ARG A 352 -18.92 -12.44 10.30
C ARG A 352 -17.80 -12.76 9.31
N LYS A 353 -18.03 -12.52 8.02
CA LYS A 353 -17.03 -12.71 6.97
C LYS A 353 -16.22 -11.44 6.77
N ASN A 354 -14.94 -11.60 6.49
CA ASN A 354 -14.05 -10.48 6.19
C ASN A 354 -14.32 -9.97 4.76
N ILE A 355 -14.72 -8.70 4.65
CA ILE A 355 -15.02 -8.05 3.36
C ILE A 355 -13.82 -8.02 2.40
N ASN A 356 -12.59 -8.04 2.94
CA ASN A 356 -11.37 -8.07 2.15
C ASN A 356 -11.16 -9.40 1.42
N GLU A 357 -11.97 -10.42 1.73
CA GLU A 357 -11.96 -11.74 1.08
C GLU A 357 -12.97 -11.81 -0.08
N PHE A 358 -13.45 -10.65 -0.54
CA PHE A 358 -14.39 -10.51 -1.66
C PHE A 358 -13.87 -9.51 -2.68
N VAL A 359 -14.22 -9.75 -3.95
CA VAL A 359 -14.06 -8.79 -5.04
C VAL A 359 -15.29 -8.85 -5.95
N ILE A 360 -15.86 -7.68 -6.25
CA ILE A 360 -16.97 -7.54 -7.20
C ILE A 360 -16.39 -7.50 -8.62
N ASP A 361 -17.06 -8.15 -9.56
CA ASP A 361 -16.55 -8.29 -10.91
C ASP A 361 -17.57 -7.92 -12.01
N SER A 362 -17.24 -8.23 -13.27
CA SER A 362 -18.20 -8.20 -14.39
C SER A 362 -18.91 -6.84 -14.59
N SER A 363 -20.25 -6.82 -14.55
CA SER A 363 -21.05 -5.72 -15.06
C SER A 363 -21.15 -4.53 -14.09
N SER A 364 -21.03 -4.77 -12.79
CA SER A 364 -21.02 -3.75 -11.74
C SER A 364 -19.82 -2.80 -11.85
N VAL A 365 -18.69 -3.27 -12.37
CA VAL A 365 -17.53 -2.40 -12.68
C VAL A 365 -17.93 -1.32 -13.69
N MET A 366 -18.71 -1.65 -14.72
CA MET A 366 -19.20 -0.64 -15.67
C MET A 366 -20.22 0.31 -15.04
N GLY A 367 -21.00 -0.20 -14.07
CA GLY A 367 -21.97 0.56 -13.28
C GLY A 367 -21.30 1.65 -12.46
N ILE A 368 -20.29 1.31 -11.65
CA ILE A 368 -19.57 2.28 -10.80
C ILE A 368 -18.75 3.30 -11.62
N TYR A 369 -18.39 2.98 -12.87
CA TYR A 369 -17.78 3.95 -13.79
C TYR A 369 -18.83 4.84 -14.49
N GLY A 370 -20.12 4.53 -14.38
CA GLY A 370 -21.20 5.24 -15.07
C GLY A 370 -21.19 5.03 -16.59
N ILE A 371 -20.62 3.92 -17.07
CA ILE A 371 -20.52 3.59 -18.52
C ILE A 371 -21.84 2.99 -19.01
N ARG A 372 -22.44 2.10 -18.23
CA ARG A 372 -23.80 1.60 -18.38
C ARG A 372 -24.28 1.00 -17.06
N PRO A 373 -25.59 0.96 -16.79
CA PRO A 373 -26.11 0.25 -15.64
C PRO A 373 -25.75 -1.24 -15.64
N ALA A 374 -25.50 -1.78 -14.45
CA ALA A 374 -25.35 -3.21 -14.20
C ALA A 374 -26.72 -3.86 -13.99
N ARG A 375 -26.89 -5.07 -14.52
CA ARG A 375 -28.16 -5.81 -14.35
C ARG A 375 -28.13 -6.66 -13.09
N ASP A 376 -26.95 -7.13 -12.76
CA ASP A 376 -26.57 -8.08 -11.73
C ASP A 376 -25.36 -7.53 -10.95
N LEU A 377 -25.05 -8.18 -9.83
CA LEU A 377 -23.83 -8.02 -9.06
C LEU A 377 -23.15 -9.38 -8.95
N ASP A 378 -22.03 -9.51 -9.64
CA ASP A 378 -21.23 -10.72 -9.64
C ASP A 378 -20.06 -10.55 -8.67
N TYR A 379 -19.74 -11.58 -7.88
CA TYR A 379 -18.61 -11.54 -6.94
C TYR A 379 -17.77 -12.81 -6.96
N ILE A 380 -16.51 -12.67 -6.57
CA ILE A 380 -15.56 -13.76 -6.31
C ILE A 380 -15.13 -13.66 -4.85
N THR A 381 -14.97 -14.80 -4.16
CA THR A 381 -14.60 -14.80 -2.74
C THR A 381 -13.63 -15.93 -2.36
N ALA A 382 -12.83 -15.73 -1.31
CA ALA A 382 -12.00 -16.80 -0.76
C ALA A 382 -12.82 -17.91 -0.06
N TYR A 383 -14.07 -17.64 0.33
CA TYR A 383 -14.91 -18.61 1.04
C TYR A 383 -15.55 -19.61 0.08
N LYS A 384 -15.17 -20.88 0.21
CA LYS A 384 -15.79 -21.97 -0.54
C LYS A 384 -17.29 -22.06 -0.25
N ASP A 385 -18.08 -22.30 -1.29
CA ASP A 385 -19.54 -22.51 -1.23
C ASP A 385 -20.34 -21.32 -0.64
N PHE A 386 -19.73 -20.14 -0.53
CA PHE A 386 -20.42 -18.95 -0.02
C PHE A 386 -21.37 -18.37 -1.06
N LYS A 387 -22.63 -18.23 -0.65
CA LYS A 387 -23.72 -17.65 -1.45
C LYS A 387 -24.38 -16.52 -0.70
N ILE A 388 -24.65 -15.43 -1.42
CA ILE A 388 -25.50 -14.34 -0.94
C ILE A 388 -26.93 -14.71 -1.31
N SER A 389 -27.78 -14.91 -0.30
CA SER A 389 -29.20 -15.23 -0.46
C SER A 389 -30.07 -14.07 -0.04
N GLY A 390 -31.24 -13.90 -0.68
CA GLY A 390 -32.27 -12.95 -0.27
C GLY A 390 -32.37 -11.68 -1.13
N MET A 391 -31.56 -11.57 -2.19
CA MET A 391 -31.71 -10.57 -3.24
C MET A 391 -31.35 -11.17 -4.60
N ASP A 392 -32.25 -11.07 -5.57
CA ASP A 392 -32.02 -11.57 -6.92
C ASP A 392 -30.92 -10.77 -7.66
N GLY A 393 -30.15 -11.48 -8.49
CA GLY A 393 -29.09 -10.90 -9.28
C GLY A 393 -27.85 -10.54 -8.46
N ILE A 394 -27.58 -11.28 -7.39
CA ILE A 394 -26.27 -11.31 -6.72
C ILE A 394 -25.73 -12.74 -6.78
N ASP A 395 -24.68 -12.95 -7.57
CA ASP A 395 -24.22 -14.29 -7.91
C ASP A 395 -22.71 -14.48 -7.68
N ASN A 396 -22.36 -15.67 -7.22
CA ASN A 396 -20.95 -16.10 -7.16
C ASN A 396 -20.48 -16.46 -8.57
N HIS A 397 -19.39 -15.83 -9.01
CA HIS A 397 -18.92 -15.87 -10.39
C HIS A 397 -17.58 -16.63 -10.53
N GLU A 398 -17.29 -17.56 -9.60
CA GLU A 398 -16.05 -18.34 -9.61
C GLU A 398 -15.84 -19.19 -10.89
N ASP A 399 -16.90 -19.70 -11.53
CA ASP A 399 -16.77 -20.48 -12.77
C ASP A 399 -16.17 -19.69 -13.95
N TRP A 400 -16.13 -18.36 -13.83
CA TRP A 400 -15.58 -17.45 -14.85
C TRP A 400 -14.12 -17.07 -14.60
N ILE A 401 -13.50 -17.54 -13.51
CA ILE A 401 -12.07 -17.31 -13.19
C ILE A 401 -11.16 -17.63 -14.38
N LYS A 402 -11.47 -18.70 -15.14
CA LYS A 402 -10.70 -19.11 -16.34
C LYS A 402 -10.57 -18.02 -17.41
N TYR A 403 -11.46 -17.03 -17.45
CA TYR A 403 -11.40 -15.93 -18.41
C TYR A 403 -10.57 -14.75 -17.91
N TYR A 404 -10.25 -14.67 -16.64
CA TYR A 404 -9.43 -13.60 -16.09
C TYR A 404 -7.95 -13.73 -16.49
N PRO A 405 -7.20 -12.61 -16.49
CA PRO A 405 -5.78 -12.60 -16.83
C PRO A 405 -4.88 -13.12 -15.70
N CYS A 406 -5.44 -13.36 -14.51
CA CYS A 406 -4.72 -13.75 -13.31
C CYS A 406 -5.51 -14.76 -12.47
N SER A 407 -4.89 -15.26 -11.40
CA SER A 407 -5.50 -16.24 -10.52
C SER A 407 -6.63 -15.65 -9.67
N LYS A 408 -7.47 -16.52 -9.08
CA LYS A 408 -8.46 -16.12 -8.07
C LYS A 408 -7.83 -15.29 -6.94
N ASN A 409 -6.69 -15.73 -6.43
CA ASN A 409 -6.03 -15.05 -5.33
C ASN A 409 -5.45 -13.69 -5.78
N ASP A 410 -4.98 -13.56 -7.02
CA ASP A 410 -4.57 -12.25 -7.55
C ASP A 410 -5.73 -11.27 -7.62
N LEU A 411 -6.91 -11.70 -8.06
CA LEU A 411 -8.11 -10.83 -8.08
C LEU A 411 -8.48 -10.36 -6.66
N LEU A 412 -8.30 -11.21 -5.67
CA LEU A 412 -8.63 -10.92 -4.27
C LEU A 412 -7.57 -10.05 -3.58
N TYR A 413 -6.28 -10.29 -3.79
CA TYR A 413 -5.23 -9.75 -2.91
C TYR A 413 -4.15 -8.93 -3.60
N ASN A 414 -4.10 -8.90 -4.94
CA ASN A 414 -3.09 -8.16 -5.67
C ASN A 414 -3.66 -6.81 -6.18
N PRO A 415 -3.25 -5.66 -5.61
CA PRO A 415 -3.84 -4.34 -5.91
C PRO A 415 -3.66 -3.89 -7.36
N LYS A 416 -2.82 -4.59 -8.16
CA LYS A 416 -2.73 -4.41 -9.61
C LYS A 416 -4.07 -4.72 -10.31
N TYR A 417 -4.83 -5.69 -9.80
CA TYR A 417 -6.02 -6.23 -10.46
C TYR A 417 -7.35 -5.73 -9.89
N TYR A 418 -7.33 -4.95 -8.82
CA TYR A 418 -8.54 -4.38 -8.24
C TYR A 418 -8.42 -2.88 -7.96
N LEU A 419 -9.57 -2.22 -7.87
CA LEU A 419 -9.78 -0.91 -7.26
C LEU A 419 -10.64 -1.08 -6.01
N VAL A 420 -10.64 -0.07 -5.14
CA VAL A 420 -11.52 -0.03 -3.95
C VAL A 420 -12.53 1.10 -4.13
N TYR A 421 -13.81 0.79 -3.91
CA TYR A 421 -14.89 1.76 -3.90
C TYR A 421 -15.92 1.36 -2.83
N GLY A 422 -16.35 2.31 -1.99
CA GLY A 422 -17.35 2.03 -0.94
C GLY A 422 -16.92 0.98 0.08
N GLY A 423 -15.60 0.87 0.33
CA GLY A 423 -15.03 -0.09 1.27
C GLY A 423 -14.93 -1.54 0.77
N ILE A 424 -15.27 -1.80 -0.51
CA ILE A 424 -15.13 -3.14 -1.12
C ILE A 424 -14.29 -3.08 -2.40
N LYS A 425 -13.65 -4.20 -2.74
CA LYS A 425 -12.84 -4.35 -3.95
C LYS A 425 -13.74 -4.60 -5.16
N TYR A 426 -13.38 -3.99 -6.28
CA TYR A 426 -13.87 -4.31 -7.61
C TYR A 426 -12.68 -4.67 -8.49
N ILE A 427 -12.81 -5.59 -9.44
CA ILE A 427 -11.76 -5.80 -10.43
C ILE A 427 -11.46 -4.48 -11.17
N SER A 428 -10.22 -4.28 -11.59
CA SER A 428 -9.83 -3.09 -12.33
C SER A 428 -10.54 -3.05 -13.69
N LEU A 429 -10.73 -1.84 -14.23
CA LEU A 429 -11.33 -1.69 -15.56
C LEU A 429 -10.50 -2.37 -16.66
N ASN A 430 -9.17 -2.45 -16.49
CA ASN A 430 -8.31 -3.22 -17.40
C ASN A 430 -8.60 -4.71 -17.30
N CYS A 431 -8.66 -5.24 -16.08
CA CYS A 431 -8.95 -6.64 -15.82
C CYS A 431 -10.30 -7.06 -16.43
N LEU A 432 -11.31 -6.21 -16.34
CA LEU A 432 -12.60 -6.41 -17.01
C LEU A 432 -12.45 -6.49 -18.55
N VAL A 433 -11.68 -5.58 -19.15
CA VAL A 433 -11.46 -5.56 -20.61
C VAL A 433 -10.74 -6.82 -21.08
N GLU A 434 -9.69 -7.24 -20.36
CA GLU A 434 -8.94 -8.46 -20.66
C GLU A 434 -9.82 -9.70 -20.53
N MET A 435 -10.59 -9.80 -19.44
CA MET A 435 -11.54 -10.91 -19.24
C MET A 435 -12.56 -11.00 -20.38
N LYS A 436 -13.20 -9.88 -20.72
CA LYS A 436 -14.18 -9.80 -21.81
C LYS A 436 -13.56 -10.09 -23.18
N ARG A 437 -12.30 -9.73 -23.40
CA ARG A 437 -11.56 -10.01 -24.64
C ARG A 437 -11.32 -11.52 -24.77
N LYS A 438 -10.94 -12.20 -23.69
CA LYS A 438 -10.73 -13.65 -23.66
C LYS A 438 -12.04 -14.43 -23.81
N ARG A 439 -13.12 -14.00 -23.16
CA ARG A 439 -14.44 -14.65 -23.25
C ARG A 439 -15.13 -14.42 -24.61
N SER A 440 -14.99 -13.22 -25.19
CA SER A 440 -15.36 -12.88 -26.58
C SER A 440 -16.85 -13.07 -26.95
N GLU A 441 -17.78 -12.98 -26.00
CA GLU A 441 -19.21 -13.03 -26.30
C GLU A 441 -19.67 -11.80 -27.12
N VAL A 442 -20.84 -11.90 -27.75
CA VAL A 442 -21.43 -10.79 -28.51
C VAL A 442 -21.62 -9.53 -27.63
N LYS A 443 -22.01 -9.73 -26.36
CA LYS A 443 -22.15 -8.63 -25.39
C LYS A 443 -20.79 -8.03 -25.01
N ASP A 444 -19.74 -8.84 -24.92
CA ASP A 444 -18.40 -8.39 -24.54
C ASP A 444 -17.81 -7.45 -25.58
N LYS A 445 -17.98 -7.74 -26.87
CA LYS A 445 -17.54 -6.85 -27.96
C LYS A 445 -18.21 -5.47 -27.88
N LYS A 446 -19.48 -5.40 -27.45
CA LYS A 446 -20.21 -4.14 -27.26
C LYS A 446 -19.70 -3.40 -26.02
N ASP A 447 -19.46 -4.12 -24.92
CA ASP A 447 -18.95 -3.53 -23.68
C ASP A 447 -17.53 -2.98 -23.83
N ILE A 448 -16.62 -3.72 -24.47
CA ILE A 448 -15.25 -3.23 -24.77
C ILE A 448 -15.30 -1.94 -25.62
N ARG A 449 -16.20 -1.87 -26.61
CA ARG A 449 -16.43 -0.64 -27.39
C ARG A 449 -16.96 0.52 -26.56
N ARG A 450 -17.76 0.27 -25.52
CA ARG A 450 -18.23 1.32 -24.60
C ARG A 450 -17.09 1.80 -23.71
N VAL A 451 -16.29 0.87 -23.16
CA VAL A 451 -15.09 1.23 -22.37
C VAL A 451 -14.12 2.05 -23.20
N LYS A 452 -13.83 1.64 -24.44
CA LYS A 452 -12.97 2.41 -25.35
C LYS A 452 -13.50 3.83 -25.58
N ARG A 453 -14.79 3.98 -25.87
CA ARG A 453 -15.44 5.30 -26.04
C ARG A 453 -15.37 6.15 -24.77
N PHE A 454 -15.57 5.53 -23.61
CA PHE A 454 -15.43 6.20 -22.32
C PHE A 454 -14.01 6.74 -22.13
N LEU A 455 -12.97 5.92 -22.31
CA LEU A 455 -11.57 6.35 -22.15
C LEU A 455 -11.19 7.48 -23.13
N VAL A 456 -11.64 7.39 -24.38
CA VAL A 456 -11.45 8.45 -25.40
C VAL A 456 -12.12 9.76 -24.96
N SER A 457 -13.37 9.70 -24.48
CA SER A 457 -14.12 10.90 -24.05
C SER A 457 -13.44 11.63 -22.88
N LYS A 458 -12.68 10.91 -22.07
CA LYS A 458 -11.92 11.45 -20.93
C LYS A 458 -10.52 11.94 -21.30
N LYS A 459 -10.15 11.89 -22.59
CA LYS A 459 -8.83 12.27 -23.14
C LYS A 459 -7.66 11.52 -22.49
N ILE A 460 -7.84 10.25 -22.12
CA ILE A 460 -6.82 9.47 -21.42
C ILE A 460 -5.96 8.68 -22.42
N VAL A 461 -5.19 9.39 -23.25
CA VAL A 461 -4.44 8.80 -24.37
C VAL A 461 -3.46 7.69 -23.92
N ASN A 462 -2.73 7.90 -22.82
CA ASN A 462 -1.76 6.92 -22.33
C ASN A 462 -2.42 5.61 -21.85
N ILE A 463 -3.56 5.67 -21.19
CA ILE A 463 -4.29 4.47 -20.72
C ILE A 463 -4.94 3.73 -21.89
N ILE A 464 -5.37 4.45 -22.94
CA ILE A 464 -5.84 3.82 -24.18
C ILE A 464 -4.71 3.01 -24.83
N CYS A 465 -3.49 3.53 -24.82
CA CYS A 465 -2.33 2.82 -25.35
C CYS A 465 -2.04 1.54 -24.55
N GLU A 466 -2.08 1.63 -23.22
CA GLU A 466 -1.87 0.50 -22.31
C GLU A 466 -2.96 -0.58 -22.43
N PHE A 467 -4.25 -0.22 -22.35
CA PHE A 467 -5.36 -1.19 -22.32
C PHE A 467 -5.57 -1.92 -23.66
N PHE A 468 -5.14 -1.30 -24.77
CA PHE A 468 -5.38 -1.81 -26.12
C PHE A 468 -4.09 -2.17 -26.87
N ASN A 469 -2.94 -2.20 -26.20
CA ASN A 469 -1.63 -2.47 -26.80
C ASN A 469 -1.38 -1.63 -28.06
N ILE A 470 -1.75 -0.35 -28.03
CA ILE A 470 -1.51 0.58 -29.14
C ILE A 470 -0.18 1.26 -28.85
N LYS A 471 0.81 1.15 -29.75
CA LYS A 471 2.06 1.92 -29.64
C LYS A 471 1.71 3.41 -29.68
N ALA A 472 2.02 4.16 -28.63
CA ALA A 472 1.92 5.61 -28.65
C ALA A 472 2.94 6.13 -29.67
N TYR A 473 2.49 6.75 -30.75
CA TYR A 473 3.35 7.60 -31.55
C TYR A 473 3.61 8.86 -30.74
N HIS A 474 4.78 8.93 -30.10
CA HIS A 474 5.32 10.21 -29.67
C HIS A 474 5.74 10.96 -30.93
N HIS A 475 5.02 12.02 -31.28
CA HIS A 475 5.64 13.07 -32.09
C HIS A 475 6.63 13.77 -31.16
N GLU A 476 7.91 13.69 -31.54
CA GLU A 476 8.99 14.51 -30.96
C GLU A 476 8.69 16.01 -31.09
#